data_AF-M0D3R5-F1
#
_entry.id   AF-M0D3R5-F1
#
_cell.length_a   1.000
_cell.length_b   1.000
_cell.length_c   1.000
_cell.angle_alpha   90.00
_cell.angle_beta   90.00
_cell.angle_gamma   90.00
#
_symmetry.space_group_name_H-M   'P 1'
#
loop_
_entity.id
_entity.type
_entity.pdbx_description
1 polymer ?
#
loop_
_entity_poly.entity_id
_entity_poly.type
_entity_poly.pdbx_seq_one_letter_code
_entity_poly.pdbx_strand_id
1 'polypeptide(L)'
;MRSRPSLDGIELADGAWQFDPQRYRSFLRERTGIDPGGELTGADCYRIGNRLEAFIEDRRRRGEWEASLVETEPEVDTLDEIAELARLFRQCHARHVEGHEQPTV
;
A
#
# COMPACT_ATOMS: atom_id res chain seq x y z
N MET A 1 -3.45 -2.67 -24.54
CA MET A 1 -2.30 -2.73 -23.61
C MET A 1 -2.37 -1.49 -22.74
N ARG A 2 -2.63 -1.61 -21.44
CA ARG A 2 -2.51 -0.48 -20.50
C ARG A 2 -1.19 -0.68 -19.77
N SER A 3 -0.15 0.02 -20.23
CA SER A 3 1.11 0.10 -19.52
C SER A 3 0.84 0.84 -18.21
N ARG A 4 1.00 0.14 -17.08
CA ARG A 4 0.92 0.74 -15.75
C ARG A 4 2.10 1.69 -15.55
N PRO A 5 1.94 2.77 -14.78
CA PRO A 5 3.02 3.72 -14.52
C PRO A 5 4.22 3.01 -13.92
N SER A 6 5.42 3.37 -14.39
CA SER A 6 6.68 2.90 -13.80
C SER A 6 6.80 3.53 -12.42
N LEU A 7 6.59 2.70 -11.42
CA LEU A 7 6.88 3.02 -10.03
C LEU A 7 8.38 2.77 -9.85
N ASP A 8 9.18 3.84 -9.89
CA ASP A 8 10.60 3.73 -9.53
C ASP A 8 10.67 3.13 -8.12
N GLY A 9 11.31 1.97 -7.95
CA GLY A 9 11.35 1.23 -6.68
C GLY A 9 10.42 0.01 -6.56
N ILE A 10 9.61 -0.29 -7.58
CA ILE A 10 8.87 -1.56 -7.68
C ILE A 10 9.47 -2.38 -8.81
N GLU A 11 10.42 -3.24 -8.47
CA GLU A 11 10.96 -4.23 -9.42
C GLU A 11 10.03 -5.45 -9.50
N LEU A 12 9.66 -5.80 -10.73
CA LEU A 12 8.85 -6.96 -11.04
C LEU A 12 9.78 -8.16 -11.24
N ALA A 13 10.25 -8.77 -10.15
CA ALA A 13 11.07 -9.98 -10.18
C ALA A 13 10.17 -11.23 -10.11
N ASP A 14 10.32 -12.16 -11.05
CA ASP A 14 9.70 -13.50 -11.05
C ASP A 14 8.18 -13.55 -10.82
N GLY A 15 7.44 -12.55 -11.31
CA GLY A 15 5.98 -12.52 -11.18
C GLY A 15 5.47 -12.24 -9.75
N ALA A 16 6.38 -11.95 -8.81
CA ALA A 16 6.06 -11.52 -7.45
C ALA A 16 6.45 -10.04 -7.27
N TRP A 17 5.47 -9.22 -6.91
CA TRP A 17 5.68 -7.80 -6.61
C TRP A 17 6.61 -7.66 -5.40
N GLN A 18 7.82 -7.13 -5.59
CA GLN A 18 8.69 -6.70 -4.48
C GLN A 18 8.30 -5.28 -4.08
N PHE A 19 7.51 -5.20 -3.02
CA PHE A 19 7.19 -3.97 -2.31
C PHE A 19 8.33 -3.70 -1.34
N ASP A 20 8.96 -2.52 -1.39
CA ASP A 20 9.82 -2.04 -0.31
C ASP A 20 9.02 -1.09 0.60
N PRO A 21 8.45 -1.60 1.71
CA PRO A 21 7.74 -0.76 2.67
C PRO A 21 8.60 0.33 3.28
N GLN A 22 9.92 0.21 3.25
CA GLN A 22 10.82 1.18 3.88
C GLN A 22 10.81 2.52 3.13
N ARG A 23 10.60 2.51 1.80
CA ARG A 23 10.45 3.74 1.00
C ARG A 23 9.28 4.60 1.49
N TYR A 24 8.19 3.96 1.90
CA TYR A 24 6.94 4.61 2.29
C TYR A 24 6.75 4.64 3.82
N ARG A 25 7.82 4.42 4.59
CA ARG A 25 7.73 4.15 6.02
C ARG A 25 7.09 5.30 6.79
N SER A 26 7.49 6.54 6.53
CA SER A 26 6.97 7.70 7.26
C SER A 26 5.52 7.94 6.88
N PHE A 27 5.20 7.90 5.59
CA PHE A 27 3.85 8.05 5.07
C PHE A 27 2.90 7.01 5.67
N LEU A 28 3.27 5.72 5.61
CA LEU A 28 2.47 4.62 6.15
C LEU A 28 2.32 4.74 7.66
N ARG A 29 3.38 5.10 8.38
CA ARG A 29 3.30 5.29 9.84
C ARG A 29 2.42 6.48 10.21
N GLU A 30 2.47 7.59 9.49
CA GLU A 30 1.62 8.75 9.78
C GLU A 30 0.15 8.45 9.49
N ARG A 31 -0.14 7.86 8.33
CA ARG A 31 -1.52 7.62 7.87
C ARG A 31 -2.17 6.44 8.59
N THR A 32 -1.36 5.45 8.97
CA THR A 32 -1.88 4.19 9.51
C THR A 32 -1.46 3.91 10.95
N GLY A 33 -0.51 4.63 11.53
CA GLY A 33 -0.01 4.36 12.88
C GLY A 33 0.76 3.04 13.02
N ILE A 34 1.07 2.36 11.91
CA ILE A 34 1.80 1.10 11.87
C ILE A 34 3.14 1.36 11.21
N ASP A 35 4.21 0.91 11.86
CA ASP A 35 5.57 0.99 11.31
C ASP A 35 5.83 -0.24 10.44
N PRO A 36 6.00 -0.08 9.11
CA PRO A 36 6.28 -1.21 8.23
C PRO A 36 7.76 -1.63 8.25
N GLY A 37 8.54 -1.10 9.21
CA GLY A 37 9.96 -1.33 9.35
C GLY A 37 10.39 -2.77 9.68
N GLY A 38 9.45 -3.66 9.99
CA GLY A 38 9.69 -5.06 10.35
C GLY A 38 8.80 -6.04 9.58
N GLU A 39 8.80 -7.31 10.01
CA GLU A 39 7.91 -8.32 9.42
C GLU A 39 6.44 -7.95 9.71
N LEU A 40 5.66 -7.79 8.64
CA LEU A 40 4.24 -7.46 8.74
C LEU A 40 3.40 -8.72 8.88
N THR A 41 2.49 -8.73 9.85
CA THR A 41 1.50 -9.79 9.95
C THR A 41 0.36 -9.57 8.96
N GLY A 42 -0.42 -10.62 8.69
CA GLY A 42 -1.67 -10.47 7.91
C GLY A 42 -2.62 -9.43 8.48
N ALA A 43 -2.69 -9.30 9.82
CA ALA A 43 -3.49 -8.29 10.50
C ALA A 43 -2.94 -6.87 10.27
N ASP A 44 -1.63 -6.70 10.22
CA ASP A 44 -1.02 -5.40 9.92
C ASP A 44 -1.26 -5.02 8.47
N CYS A 45 -1.10 -5.95 7.53
CA CYS A 45 -1.44 -5.73 6.13
C CYS A 45 -2.92 -5.35 5.94
N TYR A 46 -3.85 -6.00 6.64
CA TYR A 46 -5.25 -5.62 6.63
C TYR A 46 -5.47 -4.19 7.15
N ARG A 47 -4.89 -3.85 8.32
CA ARG A 47 -5.08 -2.53 8.94
C ARG A 47 -4.49 -1.40 8.09
N ILE A 48 -3.30 -1.59 7.53
CA ILE A 48 -2.66 -0.60 6.67
C ILE A 48 -3.54 -0.38 5.42
N GLY A 49 -3.90 -1.45 4.71
CA GLY A 49 -4.74 -1.37 3.51
C GLY A 49 -6.06 -0.67 3.78
N ASN A 50 -6.80 -1.10 4.81
CA ASN A 50 -8.09 -0.53 5.17
C ASN A 50 -7.99 0.95 5.57
N ARG A 51 -6.92 1.37 6.27
CA ARG A 51 -6.72 2.78 6.63
C ARG A 51 -6.38 3.65 5.43
N LEU A 52 -5.61 3.14 4.47
CA LEU A 52 -5.34 3.84 3.21
C LEU A 52 -6.61 3.97 2.35
N GLU A 53 -7.41 2.91 2.25
CA GLU A 53 -8.70 2.94 1.54
C GLU A 53 -9.64 4.00 2.17
N ALA A 54 -9.75 4.01 3.51
CA ALA A 54 -10.54 5.00 4.23
C ALA A 54 -10.03 6.45 4.02
N PHE A 55 -8.71 6.64 3.99
CA PHE A 55 -8.10 7.94 3.69
C PHE A 55 -8.47 8.41 2.27
N ILE A 56 -8.32 7.54 1.26
CA ILE A 56 -8.67 7.86 -0.12
C ILE A 56 -10.15 8.23 -0.23
N GLU A 57 -11.03 7.43 0.37
CA GLU A 57 -12.48 7.65 0.33
C GLU A 57 -12.89 8.96 1.01
N ASP A 58 -12.33 9.27 2.18
CA ASP A 58 -12.64 10.52 2.90
C ASP A 58 -12.22 11.75 2.11
N ARG A 59 -11.00 11.76 1.54
CA ARG A 59 -10.52 12.87 0.69
C ARG A 59 -11.36 13.02 -0.57
N ARG A 60 -11.73 11.92 -1.24
CA ARG A 60 -12.64 11.96 -2.40
C ARG A 60 -14.01 12.53 -2.04
N ARG A 61 -14.58 12.12 -0.90
CA ARG A 61 -15.87 12.61 -0.43
C ARG A 61 -15.88 14.12 -0.18
N ARG A 62 -14.75 14.66 0.28
CA ARG A 62 -14.56 16.10 0.54
C ARG A 62 -14.18 16.91 -0.71
N GLY A 63 -13.92 16.26 -1.84
CA GLY A 63 -13.40 16.90 -3.04
C GLY A 63 -11.94 17.34 -2.89
N GLU A 64 -11.19 16.74 -1.97
CA GLU A 64 -9.80 17.07 -1.65
C GLU A 64 -8.80 16.11 -2.32
N TRP A 65 -9.27 15.13 -3.09
CA TRP A 65 -8.41 14.15 -3.77
C TRP A 65 -7.77 14.74 -5.05
N GLU A 66 -6.86 15.69 -4.85
CA GLU A 66 -6.20 16.44 -5.91
C GLU A 66 -4.66 16.40 -5.75
N ALA A 67 -3.93 16.78 -6.80
CA ALA A 67 -2.46 16.63 -6.86
C ALA A 67 -1.73 17.35 -5.72
N SER A 68 -2.30 18.42 -5.18
CA SER A 68 -1.74 19.15 -4.03
C SER A 68 -1.59 18.30 -2.76
N LEU A 69 -2.32 17.19 -2.62
CA LEU A 69 -2.16 16.28 -1.47
C LEU A 69 -0.78 15.65 -1.40
N VAL A 70 -0.16 15.36 -2.54
CA VAL A 70 1.15 14.70 -2.58
C VAL A 70 2.31 15.68 -2.63
N GLU A 71 2.05 16.96 -2.89
CA GLU A 71 3.08 18.02 -2.84
C GLU A 71 3.70 18.17 -1.43
N THR A 72 2.96 17.81 -0.39
CA THR A 72 3.44 17.83 1.01
C THR A 72 3.97 16.49 1.50
N GLU A 73 3.94 15.44 0.67
CA GLU A 73 4.28 14.07 1.04
C GLU A 73 5.60 13.66 0.37
N PRO A 74 6.73 13.68 1.08
CA PRO A 74 8.05 13.49 0.46
C PRO A 74 8.30 12.06 -0.07
N GLU A 75 7.49 11.10 0.36
CA GLU A 75 7.65 9.67 0.01
C GLU A 75 6.66 9.20 -1.06
N VAL A 76 5.76 10.09 -1.53
CA VAL A 76 4.70 9.78 -2.49
C VAL A 76 4.65 10.84 -3.57
N ASP A 77 4.87 10.43 -4.81
CA ASP A 77 4.94 11.33 -5.96
C ASP A 77 3.57 11.54 -6.62
N THR A 78 2.65 10.57 -6.46
CA THR A 78 1.34 10.60 -7.14
C THR A 78 0.20 10.04 -6.28
N LEU A 79 -1.02 10.51 -6.54
CA LEU A 79 -2.23 9.94 -5.93
C LEU A 79 -2.42 8.45 -6.30
N ASP A 80 -1.97 8.05 -7.48
CA ASP A 80 -2.03 6.66 -7.96
C ASP A 80 -1.11 5.75 -7.13
N GLU A 81 0.04 6.26 -6.66
CA GLU A 81 0.91 5.52 -5.73
C GLU A 81 0.15 5.16 -4.44
N ILE A 82 -0.60 6.10 -3.86
CA ILE A 82 -1.37 5.84 -2.64
C ILE A 82 -2.44 4.77 -2.89
N ALA A 83 -3.10 4.82 -4.04
CA ALA A 83 -4.11 3.83 -4.42
C ALA A 83 -3.49 2.44 -4.64
N GLU A 84 -2.31 2.36 -5.26
CA GLU A 84 -1.59 1.10 -5.44
C GLU A 84 -1.04 0.56 -4.10
N LEU A 85 -0.58 1.42 -3.16
CA LEU A 85 -0.24 1.01 -1.80
C LEU A 85 -1.42 0.32 -1.11
N ALA A 86 -2.61 0.92 -1.13
CA ALA A 86 -3.81 0.31 -0.57
C ALA A 86 -4.09 -1.08 -1.19
N ARG A 87 -3.99 -1.18 -2.51
CA ARG A 87 -4.16 -2.43 -3.26
C ARG A 87 -3.10 -3.48 -2.91
N LEU A 88 -1.85 -3.08 -2.69
CA LEU A 88 -0.76 -3.98 -2.31
C LEU A 88 -0.98 -4.57 -0.92
N PHE A 89 -1.36 -3.74 0.05
CA PHE A 89 -1.64 -4.22 1.41
C PHE A 89 -2.84 -5.16 1.48
N ARG A 90 -3.86 -4.94 0.64
CA ARG A 90 -4.95 -5.90 0.46
C ARG A 90 -4.48 -7.25 -0.09
N GLN A 91 -3.56 -7.25 -1.05
CA GLN A 91 -2.96 -8.48 -1.57
C GLN A 91 -2.04 -9.16 -0.56
N CYS A 92 -1.27 -8.39 0.23
CA CYS A 92 -0.49 -8.93 1.34
C CYS A 92 -1.40 -9.68 2.32
N HIS A 93 -2.49 -9.06 2.76
CA HIS A 93 -3.45 -9.71 3.65
C HIS A 93 -4.03 -11.00 3.05
N ALA A 94 -4.45 -10.98 1.78
CA ALA A 94 -4.97 -12.16 1.10
C ALA A 94 -3.96 -13.33 1.09
N ARG A 95 -2.68 -13.05 0.82
CA ARG A 95 -1.61 -14.06 0.85
C ARG A 95 -1.38 -14.65 2.24
N HIS A 96 -1.48 -13.85 3.30
CA HIS A 96 -1.41 -14.36 4.66
C HIS A 96 -2.60 -15.27 4.98
N VAL A 97 -3.81 -14.91 4.55
CA VAL A 97 -5.01 -15.74 4.73
C VAL A 97 -4.85 -17.07 3.97
N GLU A 98 -4.49 -17.02 2.69
CA GLU A 98 -4.28 -18.21 1.85
C GLU A 98 -3.16 -19.12 2.40
N GLY A 99 -2.08 -18.53 2.94
CA GLY A 99 -0.98 -19.27 3.58
C GLY A 99 -1.35 -19.94 4.91
N HIS A 100 -2.37 -19.42 5.61
CA HIS A 100 -2.94 -20.06 6.79
C HIS A 100 -3.98 -21.15 6.45
N GLU A 101 -4.48 -21.17 5.21
CA GLU A 101 -5.50 -22.12 4.75
C GLU A 101 -4.95 -23.36 4.03
N GLN A 102 -3.63 -23.52 3.86
CA GLN A 102 -3.06 -24.78 3.37
C GLN A 102 -3.00 -25.81 4.52
N PRO A 103 -3.86 -26.85 4.53
CA PRO A 103 -3.68 -27.97 5.43
C PRO A 103 -2.51 -28.77 4.89
N THR A 104 -1.52 -29.05 5.74
CA THR A 104 -0.54 -30.11 5.49
C THR A 104 -1.29 -31.38 5.10
N VAL A 105 -1.12 -31.83 3.86
CA VAL A 105 -1.41 -33.20 3.40
C VAL A 105 -0.27 -34.11 3.85
#